data_AF-A0AAN1EZE4-F1
#
_entry.id   AF-A0AAN1EZE4-F1
#
_cell.length_a   1.000
_cell.length_b   1.000
_cell.length_c   1.000
_cell.angle_alpha   90.00
_cell.angle_beta   90.00
_cell.angle_gamma   90.00
#
_symmetry.space_group_name_H-M   'P 1'
#
loop_
_entity.id
_entity.type
_entity.pdbx_description
1 polymer ?
#
loop_
_entity_poly.entity_id
_entity_poly.type
_entity_poly.pdbx_seq_one_letter_code
_entity_poly.pdbx_strand_id
1 'polypeptide(L)'
;MKTTIKAGGAIILSGLLLAGCGGQAKASQTKPSSASQLTLMTKQIKKLYADSKYEMPAKGLSKSMLAKADNQKAKVYKLRGDLSKAQKKTFRVNQEQLIAAKRIFSVQSVLNTQLGKDQILKDEGLEVQKLNTDFAYLQKHKAKFAATIKEKVNLLNSEVKAVTLVKSALTGDPVQAKIDQARDAINAVNVKAFKDKYLPQLDEAIKKLPKDQQAEQAKKQAVAGDPQQAAVAKAAAASSSTAQAAASSQTVTQAAATRSTASTSAPQNQTSNSNGGAAINSNAAAQPSSSKVLGVHFISQEAAGAPMGCEAASALEALHYKGRAAGHNLATFLKTMPIAANGNPYQGFGGTPYAVVNGVYQSIFPSAFTPWVSQFGGASNISGSSLEGIISQVAAGNPVVAWVTLNYQAPQWRHYDWGNGIDNAHVVTVDGYNTGSMHIVDPENGTYWISKSAFNAAYSYTKFAVAIQ
;
A
#
# COMPACT_ATOMS: atom_id res chain seq x y z
N MET A 1 62.17 40.18 61.89
CA MET A 1 62.20 40.81 60.56
C MET A 1 60.76 41.03 60.12
N LYS A 2 60.18 42.19 60.48
CA LYS A 2 59.89 43.34 59.60
C LYS A 2 58.95 42.96 58.44
N THR A 3 57.62 43.12 58.60
CA THR A 3 56.76 44.33 58.38
C THR A 3 56.45 44.60 56.90
N THR A 4 55.31 45.13 56.40
CA THR A 4 53.93 45.40 56.84
C THR A 4 53.19 45.99 55.61
N ILE A 5 51.95 45.55 55.41
CA ILE A 5 50.73 46.19 54.86
C ILE A 5 50.72 47.73 54.62
N LYS A 6 50.09 48.20 53.52
CA LYS A 6 49.02 49.25 53.38
C LYS A 6 49.08 49.92 51.98
N ALA A 7 48.03 49.99 51.16
CA ALA A 7 46.67 50.58 51.25
C ALA A 7 46.59 52.04 50.74
N GLY A 8 45.85 52.24 49.63
CA GLY A 8 44.74 53.20 49.52
C GLY A 8 44.97 54.66 49.09
N GLY A 9 44.32 55.03 47.97
CA GLY A 9 43.68 56.35 47.68
C GLY A 9 44.58 57.46 47.09
N ALA A 10 44.11 58.48 46.36
CA ALA A 10 42.96 58.73 45.48
C ALA A 10 43.12 60.20 44.98
N ILE A 11 42.98 60.43 43.66
CA ILE A 11 42.45 61.62 42.95
C ILE A 11 43.27 62.95 43.00
N ILE A 12 43.56 63.52 41.81
CA ILE A 12 43.07 64.85 41.33
C ILE A 12 43.42 65.07 39.84
N LEU A 13 42.40 65.57 39.13
CA LEU A 13 42.33 66.02 37.74
C LEU A 13 43.22 67.23 37.41
N SER A 14 43.74 67.26 36.18
CA SER A 14 43.84 68.42 35.22
C SER A 14 44.91 68.05 34.18
N GLY A 15 44.72 68.01 32.87
CA GLY A 15 43.89 68.84 32.01
C GLY A 15 44.82 69.49 30.98
N LEU A 16 45.13 68.79 29.88
CA LEU A 16 45.60 69.45 28.65
C LEU A 16 45.20 68.63 27.42
N LEU A 17 44.16 69.13 26.75
CA LEU A 17 43.75 68.77 25.40
C LEU A 17 44.76 69.36 24.42
N LEU A 18 45.35 68.53 23.55
CA LEU A 18 45.84 68.95 22.24
C LEU A 18 45.58 67.82 21.23
N ALA A 19 44.91 68.19 20.15
CA ALA A 19 44.26 67.33 19.19
C ALA A 19 45.24 66.45 18.40
N GLY A 20 44.92 65.16 18.31
CA GLY A 20 45.50 64.23 17.34
C GLY A 20 44.37 63.43 16.69
N CYS A 21 44.09 63.71 15.42
CA CYS A 21 43.23 62.91 14.57
C CYS A 21 43.67 61.44 14.58
N GLY A 22 42.80 60.53 14.97
CA GLY A 22 43.05 59.10 14.90
C GLY A 22 41.78 58.34 15.22
N GLY A 23 41.20 57.71 14.19
CA GLY A 23 39.84 57.22 14.18
C GLY A 23 39.44 56.38 15.38
N GLN A 24 38.18 56.53 15.77
CA GLN A 24 37.47 55.56 16.61
C GLN A 24 37.78 54.16 16.10
N ALA A 25 38.54 53.40 16.88
CA ALA A 25 38.60 51.96 16.76
C ALA A 25 37.18 51.44 17.03
N LYS A 26 36.39 51.31 15.96
CA LYS A 26 35.20 50.49 15.96
C LYS A 26 35.62 49.15 16.53
N ALA A 27 35.05 48.78 17.68
CA ALA A 27 35.13 47.43 18.19
C ALA A 27 34.81 46.49 17.02
N SER A 28 35.84 45.79 16.54
CA SER A 28 35.73 44.89 15.40
C SER A 28 34.69 43.85 15.78
N GLN A 29 33.51 43.91 15.16
CA GLN A 29 32.52 42.87 15.29
C GLN A 29 33.20 41.58 14.83
N THR A 30 33.58 40.72 15.78
CA THR A 30 34.19 39.43 15.50
C THR A 30 33.31 38.71 14.49
N LYS A 31 33.86 38.51 13.28
CA LYS A 31 33.22 37.78 12.20
C LYS A 31 32.69 36.46 12.78
N PRO A 32 31.40 36.12 12.63
CA PRO A 32 30.83 34.99 13.34
C PRO A 32 31.54 33.71 12.90
N SER A 33 32.05 32.95 13.88
CA SER A 33 32.83 31.73 13.65
C SER A 33 32.03 30.68 12.86
N SER A 34 32.75 29.80 12.15
CA SER A 34 32.18 28.67 11.42
C SER A 34 31.27 27.80 12.32
N ALA A 35 31.64 27.66 13.59
CA ALA A 35 30.86 26.98 14.63
C ALA A 35 29.52 27.66 14.93
N SER A 36 29.52 28.99 15.07
CA SER A 36 28.30 29.76 15.34
C SER A 36 27.32 29.71 14.16
N GLN A 37 27.84 29.77 12.92
CA GLN A 37 27.01 29.64 11.72
C GLN A 37 26.40 28.24 11.59
N LEU A 38 27.15 27.18 11.92
CA LEU A 38 26.64 25.81 11.92
C LEU A 38 25.57 25.60 13.02
N THR A 39 25.79 26.17 14.20
CA THR A 39 24.82 26.12 15.32
C THR A 39 23.49 26.78 14.93
N LEU A 40 23.56 27.94 14.27
CA LEU A 40 22.38 28.62 13.75
C LEU A 40 21.66 27.77 12.69
N MET A 41 22.42 27.12 11.79
CA MET A 41 21.85 26.19 10.81
C MET A 41 21.11 25.05 11.51
N THR A 42 21.74 24.37 12.48
CA THR A 42 21.09 23.28 13.25
C THR A 42 19.80 23.76 13.90
N LYS A 43 19.79 24.95 14.49
CA LYS A 43 18.58 25.53 15.10
C LYS A 43 17.47 25.78 14.07
N GLN A 44 17.82 26.27 12.88
CA GLN A 44 16.85 26.49 11.81
C GLN A 44 16.31 25.17 11.25
N ILE A 45 17.16 24.16 11.06
CA ILE A 45 16.75 22.81 10.62
C ILE A 45 15.80 22.18 11.64
N LYS A 46 16.12 22.23 12.94
CA LYS A 46 15.22 21.73 13.99
C LYS A 46 13.83 22.34 13.94
N LYS A 47 13.71 23.63 13.60
CA LYS A 47 12.41 24.31 13.47
C LYS A 47 11.58 23.84 12.27
N LEU A 48 12.17 23.13 11.29
CA LEU A 48 11.43 22.57 10.16
C LEU A 48 10.61 21.32 10.54
N TYR A 49 10.86 20.76 11.73
CA TYR A 49 10.28 19.50 12.19
C TYR A 49 9.53 19.67 13.51
N ALA A 50 8.54 18.81 13.72
CA ALA A 50 7.76 18.76 14.95
C ALA A 50 8.44 17.91 16.04
N ASP A 51 9.37 17.04 15.65
CA ASP A 51 10.04 16.11 16.55
C ASP A 51 11.56 16.13 16.36
N SER A 52 12.28 15.65 17.37
CA SER A 52 13.74 15.59 17.40
C SER A 52 14.33 14.48 16.52
N LYS A 53 13.52 13.51 16.08
CA LYS A 53 13.91 12.46 15.13
C LYS A 53 13.77 12.90 13.67
N TYR A 54 13.25 14.10 13.43
CA TYR A 54 13.02 14.67 12.11
C TYR A 54 12.07 13.83 11.25
N GLU A 55 11.10 13.15 11.85
CA GLU A 55 10.16 12.29 11.14
C GLU A 55 8.94 13.06 10.63
N MET A 56 8.47 14.03 11.41
CA MET A 56 7.25 14.79 11.16
C MET A 56 7.58 16.26 10.88
N PRO A 57 6.96 16.88 9.86
CA PRO A 57 7.15 18.29 9.59
C PRO A 57 6.55 19.16 10.70
N ALA A 58 7.14 20.35 10.89
CA ALA A 58 6.53 21.37 11.72
C ALA A 58 5.17 21.79 11.12
N LYS A 59 4.18 22.03 11.99
CA LYS A 59 2.81 22.46 11.58
C LYS A 59 2.82 23.70 10.67
N GLY A 60 3.81 24.58 10.82
CA GLY A 60 3.99 25.80 10.03
C GLY A 60 5.08 25.73 8.95
N LEU A 61 5.50 24.53 8.53
CA LEU A 61 6.53 24.37 7.50
C LEU A 61 6.17 25.20 6.25
N SER A 62 7.06 26.12 5.87
CA SER A 62 6.78 27.10 4.81
C SER A 62 7.99 27.33 3.92
N LYS A 63 7.73 27.84 2.71
CA LYS A 63 8.78 28.26 1.74
C LYS A 63 9.77 29.26 2.36
N SER A 64 9.30 30.15 3.23
CA SER A 64 10.15 31.12 3.94
C SER A 64 11.11 30.44 4.92
N MET A 65 10.65 29.45 5.68
CA MET A 65 11.50 28.69 6.61
C MET A 65 12.58 27.90 5.85
N LEU A 66 12.20 27.27 4.73
CA LEU A 66 13.13 26.55 3.86
C LEU A 66 14.18 27.49 3.25
N ALA A 67 13.77 28.67 2.76
CA ALA A 67 14.69 29.67 2.19
C ALA A 67 15.68 30.20 3.24
N LYS A 68 15.22 30.45 4.47
CA LYS A 68 16.10 30.85 5.59
C LYS A 68 17.16 29.78 5.86
N ALA A 69 16.78 28.51 5.91
CA ALA A 69 17.70 27.40 6.13
C ALA A 69 18.68 27.19 4.96
N ASP A 70 18.25 27.35 3.71
CA ASP A 70 19.13 27.31 2.53
C ASP A 70 20.16 28.44 2.54
N ASN A 71 19.73 29.66 2.84
CA ASN A 71 20.63 30.81 2.93
C ASN A 71 21.68 30.59 4.02
N GLN A 72 21.27 30.00 5.15
CA GLN A 72 22.19 29.65 6.22
C GLN A 72 23.14 28.50 5.84
N LYS A 73 22.66 27.48 5.13
CA LYS A 73 23.50 26.42 4.54
C LYS A 73 24.60 27.02 3.66
N ALA A 74 24.26 27.96 2.79
CA ALA A 74 25.22 28.61 1.89
C ALA A 74 26.32 29.37 2.66
N LYS A 75 25.96 30.04 3.78
CA LYS A 75 26.93 30.69 4.66
C LYS A 75 27.89 29.69 5.31
N VAL A 76 27.37 28.58 5.84
CA VAL A 76 28.20 27.51 6.44
C VAL A 76 29.09 26.85 5.39
N TYR A 77 28.59 26.64 4.17
CA TYR A 77 29.35 26.04 3.07
C TYR A 77 30.59 26.87 2.68
N LYS A 78 30.49 28.21 2.71
CA LYS A 78 31.63 29.10 2.46
C LYS A 78 32.74 28.96 3.51
N LEU A 79 32.38 28.59 4.74
CA LEU A 79 33.29 28.41 5.88
C LEU A 79 33.65 26.93 6.13
N ARG A 80 33.33 26.03 5.20
CA ARG A 80 33.45 24.56 5.41
C ARG A 80 34.89 24.09 5.64
N GLY A 81 35.88 24.86 5.19
CA GLY A 81 37.31 24.59 5.42
C GLY A 81 37.65 24.63 6.91
N ASP A 82 37.02 25.55 7.64
CA ASP A 82 37.26 25.83 9.06
C ASP A 82 36.45 24.92 9.99
N LEU A 83 35.75 23.92 9.47
CA LEU A 83 34.95 22.99 10.25
C LEU A 83 35.78 21.78 10.69
N SER A 84 35.69 21.44 11.97
CA SER A 84 36.20 20.17 12.50
C SER A 84 35.50 18.96 11.86
N LYS A 85 36.07 17.76 12.03
CA LYS A 85 35.47 16.52 11.51
C LYS A 85 34.04 16.29 12.05
N ALA A 86 33.81 16.56 13.34
CA ALA A 86 32.49 16.46 13.97
C ALA A 86 31.50 17.50 13.42
N GLN A 87 31.97 18.73 13.18
CA GLN A 87 31.17 19.80 12.59
C GLN A 87 30.81 19.50 11.14
N LYS A 88 31.72 18.94 10.34
CA LYS A 88 31.44 18.47 8.98
C LYS A 88 30.37 17.37 8.95
N LYS A 89 30.41 16.41 9.89
CA LYS A 89 29.35 15.40 10.05
C LYS A 89 28.00 16.04 10.35
N THR A 90 27.96 16.97 11.30
CA THR A 90 26.74 17.71 11.66
C THR A 90 26.20 18.52 10.48
N PHE A 91 27.08 19.17 9.72
CA PHE A 91 26.72 19.92 8.53
C PHE A 91 26.10 19.02 7.45
N ARG A 92 26.64 17.81 7.24
CA ARG A 92 26.05 16.82 6.31
C ARG A 92 24.65 16.37 6.76
N VAL A 93 24.49 16.02 8.04
CA VAL A 93 23.17 15.64 8.59
C VAL A 93 22.16 16.76 8.40
N ASN A 94 22.54 18.00 8.70
CA ASN A 94 21.66 19.17 8.50
C ASN A 94 21.28 19.37 7.02
N GLN A 95 22.16 19.06 6.07
CA GLN A 95 21.86 19.12 4.64
C GLN A 95 20.85 18.04 4.23
N GLU A 96 21.00 16.81 4.71
CA GLU A 96 20.07 15.70 4.48
C GLU A 96 18.67 16.04 5.01
N GLN A 97 18.58 16.58 6.23
CA GLN A 97 17.28 17.03 6.77
C GLN A 97 16.70 18.20 5.95
N LEU A 98 17.52 19.16 5.49
CA LEU A 98 16.98 20.22 4.63
C LEU A 98 16.40 19.68 3.31
N ILE A 99 17.05 18.68 2.71
CA ILE A 99 16.55 18.01 1.50
C ILE A 99 15.21 17.33 1.79
N ALA A 100 15.12 16.58 2.89
CA ALA A 100 13.88 15.92 3.26
C ALA A 100 12.75 16.91 3.53
N ALA A 101 13.00 18.01 4.27
CA ALA A 101 12.01 19.04 4.55
C ALA A 101 11.47 19.70 3.25
N LYS A 102 12.33 19.92 2.26
CA LYS A 102 11.90 20.43 0.94
C LYS A 102 10.98 19.46 0.21
N ARG A 103 11.29 18.16 0.26
CA ARG A 103 10.46 17.12 -0.36
C ARG A 103 9.12 16.98 0.35
N ILE A 104 9.11 17.02 1.68
CA ILE A 104 7.86 17.08 2.47
C ILE A 104 7.00 18.26 2.01
N PHE A 105 7.56 19.47 1.96
CA PHE A 105 6.84 20.66 1.52
C PHE A 105 6.34 20.53 0.07
N SER A 106 7.16 19.99 -0.84
CA SER A 106 6.78 19.78 -2.24
C SER A 106 5.58 18.85 -2.37
N VAL A 107 5.61 17.69 -1.70
CA VAL A 107 4.51 16.71 -1.76
C VAL A 107 3.25 17.27 -1.13
N GLN A 108 3.33 17.89 0.06
CA GLN A 108 2.18 18.53 0.68
C GLN A 108 1.56 19.61 -0.20
N SER A 109 2.40 20.44 -0.83
CA SER A 109 1.92 21.50 -1.72
C SER A 109 1.13 20.93 -2.89
N VAL A 110 1.63 19.86 -3.53
CA VAL A 110 0.91 19.21 -4.64
C VAL A 110 -0.41 18.63 -4.14
N LEU A 111 -0.39 17.82 -3.08
CA LEU A 111 -1.61 17.18 -2.55
C LEU A 111 -2.68 18.21 -2.14
N ASN A 112 -2.28 19.26 -1.42
CA ASN A 112 -3.21 20.30 -0.96
C ASN A 112 -3.77 21.12 -2.13
N THR A 113 -2.97 21.36 -3.16
CA THR A 113 -3.42 22.09 -4.36
C THR A 113 -4.38 21.25 -5.18
N GLN A 114 -4.01 20.00 -5.44
CA GLN A 114 -4.65 19.13 -6.41
C GLN A 114 -5.90 18.45 -5.86
N LEU A 115 -5.85 17.85 -4.67
CA LEU A 115 -7.00 17.14 -4.11
C LEU A 115 -7.92 18.08 -3.31
N GLY A 116 -7.36 19.06 -2.59
CA GLY A 116 -8.14 20.02 -1.80
C GLY A 116 -9.12 19.36 -0.82
N LYS A 117 -10.32 19.95 -0.67
CA LYS A 117 -11.41 19.39 0.15
C LYS A 117 -12.22 18.33 -0.59
N ASP A 118 -12.36 18.50 -1.90
CA ASP A 118 -13.22 17.68 -2.74
C ASP A 118 -12.58 16.34 -3.09
N GLN A 119 -11.27 16.21 -2.84
CA GLN A 119 -10.45 15.05 -3.16
C GLN A 119 -10.49 14.69 -4.65
N ILE A 120 -10.52 15.72 -5.51
CA ILE A 120 -10.58 15.58 -6.97
C ILE A 120 -9.46 16.40 -7.60
N LEU A 121 -8.71 15.77 -8.50
CA LEU A 121 -7.70 16.39 -9.34
C LEU A 121 -8.23 17.66 -10.03
N LYS A 122 -7.56 18.79 -9.76
CA LYS A 122 -7.89 20.09 -10.36
C LYS A 122 -7.17 20.33 -11.69
N ASP A 123 -5.88 20.01 -11.74
CA ASP A 123 -5.07 20.16 -12.94
C ASP A 123 -5.01 18.83 -13.70
N GLU A 124 -5.79 18.73 -14.76
CA GLU A 124 -5.83 17.54 -15.61
C GLU A 124 -4.55 17.32 -16.43
N GLY A 125 -3.62 18.27 -16.45
CA GLY A 125 -2.29 18.17 -17.06
C GLY A 125 -1.18 17.81 -16.08
N LEU A 126 -1.51 17.47 -14.83
CA LEU A 126 -0.51 17.24 -13.79
C LEU A 126 0.44 16.08 -14.10
N GLU A 127 1.73 16.39 -14.11
CA GLU A 127 2.80 15.39 -14.12
C GLU A 127 3.15 14.90 -12.70
N VAL A 128 2.89 13.62 -12.43
CA VAL A 128 3.09 13.01 -11.10
C VAL A 128 4.48 12.41 -10.89
N GLN A 129 5.37 12.46 -11.88
CA GLN A 129 6.72 11.85 -11.82
C GLN A 129 7.55 12.46 -10.68
N LYS A 130 7.53 13.79 -10.57
CA LYS A 130 8.25 14.49 -9.48
C LYS A 130 7.62 14.19 -8.12
N LEU A 131 6.28 14.17 -8.04
CA LEU A 131 5.55 13.79 -6.82
C LEU A 131 5.97 12.40 -6.34
N ASN A 132 5.96 11.41 -7.24
CA ASN A 132 6.29 10.02 -6.94
C ASN A 132 7.77 9.85 -6.58
N THR A 133 8.67 10.58 -7.25
CA THR A 133 10.10 10.61 -6.89
C THR A 133 10.32 11.18 -5.49
N ASP A 134 9.62 12.26 -5.14
CA ASP A 134 9.70 12.86 -3.81
C ASP A 134 9.05 11.96 -2.75
N PHE A 135 7.93 11.33 -3.07
CA PHE A 135 7.24 10.40 -2.16
C PHE A 135 8.07 9.15 -1.89
N ALA A 136 8.66 8.51 -2.91
CA ALA A 136 9.54 7.35 -2.74
C ALA A 136 10.75 7.66 -1.85
N TYR A 137 11.35 8.85 -2.01
CA TYR A 137 12.38 9.31 -1.09
C TYR A 137 11.85 9.40 0.34
N LEU A 138 10.66 9.96 0.55
CA LEU A 138 10.08 10.11 1.88
C LEU A 138 9.69 8.77 2.51
N GLN A 139 9.26 7.78 1.74
CA GLN A 139 9.02 6.43 2.24
C GLN A 139 10.29 5.84 2.88
N LYS A 140 11.46 6.07 2.26
CA LYS A 140 12.75 5.58 2.76
C LYS A 140 13.31 6.38 3.93
N HIS A 141 13.08 7.70 3.95
CA HIS A 141 13.82 8.61 4.84
C HIS A 141 12.96 9.33 5.89
N LYS A 142 11.64 9.23 5.79
CA LYS A 142 10.61 9.93 6.59
C LYS A 142 9.34 9.07 6.68
N ALA A 143 9.50 7.82 7.08
CA ALA A 143 8.46 6.78 6.99
C ALA A 143 7.15 7.19 7.69
N LYS A 144 7.25 7.84 8.86
CA LYS A 144 6.04 8.28 9.60
C LYS A 144 5.26 9.32 8.82
N PHE A 145 5.95 10.32 8.27
CA PHE A 145 5.30 11.32 7.45
C PHE A 145 4.73 10.70 6.16
N ALA A 146 5.51 9.85 5.48
CA ALA A 146 5.08 9.19 4.24
C ALA A 146 3.80 8.35 4.46
N ALA A 147 3.70 7.61 5.57
CA ALA A 147 2.50 6.87 5.93
C ALA A 147 1.26 7.78 6.02
N THR A 148 1.39 8.99 6.57
CA THR A 148 0.25 9.92 6.72
C THR A 148 -0.33 10.45 5.42
N ILE A 149 0.42 10.36 4.31
CA ILE A 149 0.03 10.90 3.01
C ILE A 149 -0.10 9.82 1.92
N LYS A 150 0.20 8.55 2.22
CA LYS A 150 0.20 7.42 1.27
C LYS A 150 -1.10 7.33 0.48
N GLU A 151 -2.24 7.33 1.17
CA GLU A 151 -3.55 7.22 0.53
C GLU A 151 -3.86 8.41 -0.39
N LYS A 152 -3.44 9.62 -0.02
CA LYS A 152 -3.62 10.81 -0.86
C LYS A 152 -2.76 10.77 -2.11
N VAL A 153 -1.52 10.28 -2.01
CA VAL A 153 -0.64 10.10 -3.17
C VAL A 153 -1.20 9.02 -4.10
N ASN A 154 -1.68 7.91 -3.56
CA ASN A 154 -2.31 6.83 -4.33
C ASN A 154 -3.57 7.32 -5.06
N LEU A 155 -4.43 8.06 -4.37
CA LEU A 155 -5.62 8.66 -4.97
C LEU A 155 -5.24 9.57 -6.15
N LEU A 156 -4.32 10.52 -5.93
CA LEU A 156 -3.90 11.46 -6.96
C LEU A 156 -3.30 10.75 -8.20
N ASN A 157 -2.50 9.70 -7.99
CA ASN A 157 -1.97 8.88 -9.09
C ASN A 157 -3.08 8.17 -9.88
N SER A 158 -4.08 7.62 -9.18
CA SER A 158 -5.22 6.95 -9.82
C SER A 158 -6.06 7.94 -10.64
N GLU A 159 -6.29 9.14 -10.11
CA GLU A 159 -7.02 10.21 -10.82
C GLU A 159 -6.27 10.67 -12.07
N VAL A 160 -4.97 10.93 -11.99
CA VAL A 160 -4.16 11.34 -13.16
C VAL A 160 -4.14 10.25 -14.23
N LYS A 161 -4.02 8.97 -13.83
CA LYS A 161 -4.09 7.84 -14.75
C LYS A 161 -5.47 7.77 -15.43
N ALA A 162 -6.55 7.88 -14.68
CA ALA A 162 -7.90 7.85 -15.21
C ALA A 162 -8.16 9.01 -16.18
N VAL A 163 -7.78 10.24 -15.81
CA VAL A 163 -7.91 11.42 -16.69
C VAL A 163 -7.10 11.25 -17.99
N THR A 164 -5.90 10.68 -17.92
CA THR A 164 -5.09 10.39 -19.12
C THR A 164 -5.82 9.43 -20.07
N LEU A 165 -6.43 8.37 -19.53
CA LEU A 165 -7.18 7.41 -20.33
C LEU A 165 -8.47 8.00 -20.88
N VAL A 166 -9.18 8.83 -20.11
CA VAL A 166 -10.35 9.58 -20.58
C VAL A 166 -9.98 10.47 -21.76
N LYS A 167 -8.92 11.28 -21.63
CA LYS A 167 -8.44 12.13 -22.74
C LYS A 167 -8.11 11.29 -23.99
N SER A 168 -7.46 10.14 -23.81
CA SER A 168 -7.16 9.23 -24.91
C SER A 168 -8.40 8.64 -25.58
N ALA A 169 -9.43 8.32 -24.80
CA ALA A 169 -10.69 7.75 -25.28
C ALA A 169 -11.57 8.78 -26.01
N LEU A 170 -11.47 10.05 -25.62
CA LEU A 170 -12.25 11.15 -26.20
C LEU A 170 -11.56 11.82 -27.41
N THR A 171 -10.30 11.46 -27.70
CA THR A 171 -9.55 12.04 -28.81
C THR A 171 -9.74 11.22 -30.09
N GLY A 172 -10.23 11.85 -31.14
CA GLY A 172 -10.47 11.22 -32.44
C GLY A 172 -11.72 10.35 -32.46
N ASP A 173 -11.76 9.37 -33.35
CA ASP A 173 -12.87 8.43 -33.44
C ASP A 173 -12.92 7.51 -32.19
N PRO A 174 -14.12 7.25 -31.65
CA PRO A 174 -14.28 6.46 -30.44
C PRO A 174 -13.81 5.02 -30.67
N VAL A 175 -12.89 4.56 -29.83
CA VAL A 175 -12.38 3.18 -29.84
C VAL A 175 -12.83 2.46 -28.59
N GLN A 176 -13.59 1.38 -28.78
CA GLN A 176 -14.16 0.55 -27.73
C GLN A 176 -13.16 0.18 -26.61
N ALA A 177 -11.96 -0.30 -26.98
CA ALA A 177 -10.93 -0.67 -26.01
C ALA A 177 -10.43 0.51 -25.16
N LYS A 178 -10.36 1.72 -25.72
CA LYS A 178 -9.93 2.91 -24.98
C LYS A 178 -11.00 3.37 -23.99
N ILE A 179 -12.28 3.29 -24.40
CA ILE A 179 -13.43 3.61 -23.55
C ILE A 179 -13.50 2.64 -22.36
N ASP A 180 -13.30 1.34 -22.60
CA ASP A 180 -13.24 0.33 -21.54
C ASP A 180 -12.13 0.63 -20.54
N GLN A 181 -10.90 0.87 -21.01
CA GLN A 181 -9.77 1.20 -20.14
C GLN A 181 -10.01 2.47 -19.32
N ALA A 182 -10.58 3.51 -19.94
CA ALA A 182 -10.91 4.76 -19.25
C ALA A 182 -11.98 4.55 -18.17
N ARG A 183 -13.03 3.78 -18.47
CA ARG A 183 -14.11 3.48 -17.53
C ARG A 183 -13.61 2.64 -16.36
N ASP A 184 -12.82 1.59 -16.61
CA ASP A 184 -12.24 0.76 -15.56
C ASP A 184 -11.35 1.60 -14.62
N ALA A 185 -10.57 2.52 -15.18
CA ALA A 185 -9.75 3.43 -14.41
C ALA A 185 -10.58 4.42 -13.56
N ILE A 186 -11.67 4.98 -14.10
CA ILE A 186 -12.60 5.82 -13.33
C ILE A 186 -13.24 5.02 -12.19
N ASN A 187 -13.69 3.79 -12.46
CA ASN A 187 -14.37 2.96 -11.47
C ASN A 187 -13.45 2.54 -10.31
N ALA A 188 -12.15 2.37 -10.59
CA ALA A 188 -11.12 2.12 -9.59
C ALA A 188 -10.83 3.34 -8.69
N VAL A 189 -11.17 4.57 -9.11
CA VAL A 189 -11.04 5.77 -8.26
C VAL A 189 -12.20 5.78 -7.25
N ASN A 190 -11.90 5.61 -5.97
CA ASN A 190 -12.91 5.60 -4.90
C ASN A 190 -13.36 7.01 -4.46
N VAL A 191 -13.71 7.87 -5.41
CA VAL A 191 -14.22 9.23 -5.16
C VAL A 191 -15.48 9.44 -5.99
N LYS A 192 -16.64 9.54 -5.34
CA LYS A 192 -17.94 9.69 -6.02
C LYS A 192 -17.94 10.87 -6.99
N ALA A 193 -17.47 12.02 -6.54
CA ALA A 193 -17.47 13.23 -7.35
C ALA A 193 -16.52 13.15 -8.57
N PHE A 194 -15.46 12.33 -8.49
CA PHE A 194 -14.62 12.02 -9.64
C PHE A 194 -15.40 11.19 -10.67
N LYS A 195 -16.12 10.15 -10.22
CA LYS A 195 -16.96 9.31 -11.10
C LYS A 195 -18.06 10.12 -11.77
N ASP A 196 -18.78 10.93 -10.99
CA ASP A 196 -19.86 11.81 -11.48
C ASP A 196 -19.35 12.79 -12.55
N LYS A 197 -18.09 13.23 -12.46
CA LYS A 197 -17.47 14.16 -13.42
C LYS A 197 -17.12 13.50 -14.77
N TYR A 198 -16.60 12.28 -14.75
CA TYR A 198 -15.98 11.67 -15.95
C TYR A 198 -16.81 10.55 -16.60
N LEU A 199 -17.64 9.80 -15.86
CA LEU A 199 -18.48 8.76 -16.46
C LEU A 199 -19.43 9.30 -17.57
N PRO A 200 -20.12 10.44 -17.38
CA PRO A 200 -21.00 10.98 -18.42
C PRO A 200 -20.28 11.34 -19.72
N GLN A 201 -19.00 11.72 -19.65
CA GLN A 201 -18.21 12.05 -20.83
C GLN A 201 -17.95 10.80 -21.69
N LEU A 202 -17.74 9.64 -21.06
CA LEU A 202 -17.59 8.36 -21.77
C LEU A 202 -18.93 7.87 -22.34
N ASP A 203 -20.05 8.14 -21.68
CA ASP A 203 -21.38 7.79 -22.20
C ASP A 203 -21.68 8.51 -23.53
N GLU A 204 -21.29 9.78 -23.66
CA GLU A 204 -21.41 10.50 -24.94
C GLU A 204 -20.49 9.92 -26.03
N ALA A 205 -19.31 9.40 -25.67
CA ALA A 205 -18.43 8.73 -26.62
C ALA A 205 -19.02 7.39 -27.10
N ILE A 206 -19.70 6.65 -26.21
CA ILE A 206 -20.33 5.36 -26.55
C ILE A 206 -21.46 5.52 -27.54
N LYS A 207 -22.26 6.60 -27.45
CA LYS A 207 -23.33 6.88 -28.42
C LYS A 207 -22.83 6.98 -29.86
N LYS A 208 -21.54 7.27 -30.06
CA LYS A 208 -20.89 7.38 -31.37
C LYS A 208 -20.29 6.05 -31.87
N LEU A 209 -20.28 5.00 -31.06
CA LEU A 209 -19.81 3.68 -31.47
C LEU A 209 -20.80 2.96 -32.39
N PRO A 210 -20.37 1.95 -33.16
CA PRO A 210 -21.27 1.01 -33.84
C PRO A 210 -22.29 0.36 -32.88
N LYS A 211 -23.51 0.07 -33.35
CA LYS A 211 -24.63 -0.41 -32.51
C LYS A 211 -24.34 -1.72 -31.78
N ASP A 212 -23.59 -2.62 -32.41
CA ASP A 212 -23.09 -3.87 -31.83
C ASP A 212 -22.18 -3.61 -30.63
N GLN A 213 -21.28 -2.62 -30.73
CA GLN A 213 -20.38 -2.22 -29.64
C GLN A 213 -21.12 -1.49 -28.51
N GLN A 214 -22.13 -0.68 -28.84
CA GLN A 214 -23.02 -0.07 -27.84
C GLN A 214 -23.77 -1.12 -27.01
N ALA A 215 -24.27 -2.19 -27.65
CA ALA A 215 -24.95 -3.27 -26.95
C ALA A 215 -24.01 -4.04 -26.01
N GLU A 216 -22.76 -4.24 -26.43
CA GLU A 216 -21.72 -4.87 -25.58
C GLU A 216 -21.35 -3.98 -24.37
N GLN A 217 -21.29 -2.66 -24.56
CA GLN A 217 -21.12 -1.71 -23.47
C GLN A 217 -22.25 -1.76 -22.44
N ALA A 218 -23.50 -1.79 -22.90
CA ALA A 218 -24.66 -1.87 -22.02
C ALA A 218 -24.65 -3.16 -21.17
N LYS A 219 -24.19 -4.29 -21.72
CA LYS A 219 -24.03 -5.55 -20.97
C LYS A 219 -22.95 -5.43 -19.90
N LYS A 220 -21.76 -4.90 -20.22
CA LYS A 220 -20.67 -4.72 -19.25
C LYS A 220 -21.08 -3.79 -18.10
N GLN A 221 -21.82 -2.73 -18.39
CA GLN A 221 -22.30 -1.78 -17.38
C GLN A 221 -23.35 -2.39 -16.44
N ALA A 222 -24.22 -3.26 -16.95
CA ALA A 222 -25.19 -3.99 -16.12
C ALA A 222 -24.51 -4.95 -15.14
N VAL A 223 -23.39 -5.59 -15.54
CA VAL A 223 -22.59 -6.47 -14.67
C VAL A 223 -21.81 -5.67 -13.62
N ALA A 224 -21.39 -4.43 -13.94
CA ALA A 224 -20.69 -3.54 -13.02
C ALA A 224 -21.61 -2.86 -11.97
N GLY A 225 -22.93 -3.08 -12.03
CA GLY A 225 -23.89 -2.54 -11.08
C GLY A 225 -24.25 -1.06 -11.28
N ASP A 226 -24.05 -0.52 -12.50
CA ASP A 226 -24.41 0.86 -12.83
C ASP A 226 -25.93 0.97 -13.15
N PRO A 227 -26.75 1.62 -12.30
CA PRO A 227 -28.21 1.57 -12.44
C PRO A 227 -28.75 2.33 -13.65
N GLN A 228 -27.97 3.26 -14.23
CA GLN A 228 -28.51 4.32 -15.09
C GLN A 228 -28.75 3.88 -16.55
N GLN A 229 -28.22 2.72 -16.98
CA GLN A 229 -28.40 2.19 -18.35
C GLN A 229 -28.96 0.77 -18.43
N ALA A 230 -29.25 0.11 -17.30
CA ALA A 230 -29.96 -1.18 -17.28
C ALA A 230 -31.33 -1.14 -18.00
N ALA A 231 -31.95 0.05 -18.09
CA ALA A 231 -33.18 0.28 -18.83
C ALA A 231 -33.00 0.23 -20.37
N VAL A 232 -31.84 0.64 -20.90
CA VAL A 232 -31.56 0.70 -22.34
C VAL A 232 -31.27 -0.71 -22.90
N ALA A 233 -30.60 -1.55 -22.12
CA ALA A 233 -30.38 -2.97 -22.46
C ALA A 233 -31.70 -3.75 -22.59
N LYS A 234 -32.71 -3.41 -21.78
CA LYS A 234 -34.05 -4.01 -21.84
C LYS A 234 -34.82 -3.58 -23.10
N ALA A 235 -34.63 -2.35 -23.56
CA ALA A 235 -35.25 -1.82 -24.77
C ALA A 235 -34.60 -2.38 -26.06
N ALA A 236 -33.28 -2.58 -26.09
CA ALA A 236 -32.59 -3.16 -27.24
C ALA A 236 -32.90 -4.66 -27.44
N ALA A 237 -33.08 -5.42 -26.36
CA ALA A 237 -33.47 -6.82 -26.41
C ALA A 237 -34.89 -7.03 -26.96
N ALA A 238 -35.81 -6.09 -26.71
CA ALA A 238 -37.17 -6.11 -27.27
C ALA A 238 -37.21 -5.84 -28.78
N SER A 239 -36.26 -5.06 -29.31
CA SER A 239 -36.16 -4.72 -30.74
C SER A 239 -35.60 -5.87 -31.59
N SER A 240 -34.80 -6.76 -31.00
CA SER A 240 -34.23 -7.93 -31.70
C SER A 240 -35.20 -9.12 -31.83
N SER A 241 -36.20 -9.23 -30.96
CA SER A 241 -37.19 -10.32 -31.00
C SER A 241 -38.28 -10.13 -32.07
N THR A 242 -38.43 -8.93 -32.63
CA THR A 242 -39.42 -8.64 -33.69
C THR A 242 -38.91 -8.84 -35.11
N ALA A 243 -37.60 -9.05 -35.32
CA ALA A 243 -37.02 -9.20 -36.66
C ALA A 243 -36.91 -10.66 -37.15
N GLN A 244 -37.08 -11.66 -36.27
CA GLN A 244 -36.94 -13.09 -36.61
C GLN A 244 -38.26 -13.85 -36.83
N ALA A 245 -39.42 -13.19 -36.65
CA ALA A 245 -40.73 -13.84 -36.83
C ALA A 245 -41.41 -13.51 -38.19
N ALA A 246 -40.81 -12.69 -39.05
CA ALA A 246 -41.44 -12.19 -40.28
C ALA A 246 -40.88 -12.78 -41.59
N ALA A 247 -39.94 -13.71 -41.54
CA ALA A 247 -39.42 -14.36 -42.74
C ALA A 247 -39.48 -15.89 -42.59
N SER A 248 -40.23 -16.53 -43.49
CA SER A 248 -40.38 -17.99 -43.70
C SER A 248 -41.71 -18.57 -43.21
N SER A 249 -42.81 -18.27 -43.91
CA SER A 249 -44.00 -19.14 -44.00
C SER A 249 -44.81 -18.85 -45.26
N GLN A 250 -44.33 -19.37 -46.39
CA GLN A 250 -45.12 -19.74 -47.60
C GLN A 250 -44.32 -20.87 -48.28
N THR A 251 -44.81 -21.92 -48.94
CA THR A 251 -46.08 -22.64 -49.08
C THR A 251 -45.69 -23.90 -49.90
N VAL A 252 -46.03 -25.10 -49.39
CA VAL A 252 -46.50 -26.33 -50.08
C VAL A 252 -45.85 -26.77 -51.41
N THR A 253 -45.39 -28.04 -51.51
CA THR A 253 -45.91 -29.06 -52.47
C THR A 253 -45.46 -30.50 -52.08
N GLN A 254 -46.40 -31.44 -52.28
CA GLN A 254 -46.44 -32.90 -52.09
C GLN A 254 -45.27 -33.70 -52.70
N ALA A 255 -44.92 -34.86 -52.10
CA ALA A 255 -45.40 -36.19 -52.51
C ALA A 255 -44.54 -37.37 -51.99
N ALA A 256 -45.24 -38.47 -51.64
CA ALA A 256 -44.86 -39.90 -51.66
C ALA A 256 -43.64 -40.38 -50.82
N ALA A 257 -43.82 -41.11 -49.71
CA ALA A 257 -44.27 -42.50 -49.53
C ALA A 257 -43.16 -43.58 -49.64
N THR A 258 -42.80 -44.18 -48.49
CA THR A 258 -42.57 -45.64 -48.25
C THR A 258 -42.16 -45.81 -46.77
N ARG A 259 -43.02 -46.33 -45.88
CA ARG A 259 -43.13 -47.75 -45.42
C ARG A 259 -41.75 -48.38 -45.13
N SER A 260 -41.44 -48.96 -43.97
CA SER A 260 -42.30 -49.76 -43.09
C SER A 260 -41.66 -50.05 -41.73
N THR A 261 -42.55 -50.28 -40.75
CA THR A 261 -42.49 -51.26 -39.64
C THR A 261 -41.55 -51.00 -38.46
N ALA A 262 -41.92 -51.20 -37.20
CA ALA A 262 -43.14 -51.58 -36.47
C ALA A 262 -42.72 -51.44 -34.97
N SER A 263 -43.51 -51.36 -33.92
CA SER A 263 -44.94 -51.44 -33.63
C SER A 263 -45.05 -51.26 -32.10
N THR A 264 -46.24 -50.85 -31.63
CA THR A 264 -46.88 -51.30 -30.36
C THR A 264 -46.21 -50.95 -29.01
N SER A 265 -46.83 -50.36 -27.99
CA SER A 265 -48.24 -50.07 -27.68
C SER A 265 -48.28 -49.09 -26.50
N ALA A 266 -49.19 -48.12 -26.55
CA ALA A 266 -49.83 -47.50 -25.38
C ALA A 266 -50.89 -48.51 -24.82
N PRO A 267 -51.62 -48.31 -23.68
CA PRO A 267 -52.08 -47.01 -23.21
C PRO A 267 -52.40 -46.81 -21.70
N GLN A 268 -52.81 -45.56 -21.42
CA GLN A 268 -53.82 -45.10 -20.44
C GLN A 268 -53.47 -45.14 -18.95
N ASN A 269 -53.30 -44.00 -18.26
CA ASN A 269 -54.21 -42.86 -17.95
C ASN A 269 -55.18 -43.17 -16.79
N GLN A 270 -54.95 -42.54 -15.62
CA GLN A 270 -56.00 -42.00 -14.75
C GLN A 270 -55.43 -41.15 -13.59
N THR A 271 -55.58 -39.83 -13.75
CA THR A 271 -56.12 -38.81 -12.82
C THR A 271 -56.09 -38.96 -11.29
N SER A 272 -55.61 -37.88 -10.65
CA SER A 272 -56.21 -37.09 -9.54
C SER A 272 -55.56 -37.10 -8.15
N ASN A 273 -55.19 -35.87 -7.72
CA ASN A 273 -55.18 -35.25 -6.38
C ASN A 273 -54.68 -36.04 -5.15
N SER A 274 -53.77 -35.43 -4.37
CA SER A 274 -54.03 -34.90 -3.00
C SER A 274 -52.76 -34.45 -2.27
N ASN A 275 -52.93 -33.43 -1.44
CA ASN A 275 -52.04 -32.80 -0.46
C ASN A 275 -51.15 -33.72 0.41
N GLY A 276 -49.98 -33.19 0.77
CA GLY A 276 -49.60 -33.04 2.19
C GLY A 276 -48.63 -34.05 2.82
N GLY A 277 -47.37 -33.65 2.95
CA GLY A 277 -46.63 -33.66 4.23
C GLY A 277 -46.05 -34.97 4.79
N ALA A 278 -44.73 -35.14 4.65
CA ALA A 278 -43.80 -35.72 5.65
C ALA A 278 -42.36 -35.43 5.18
N ALA A 279 -41.67 -34.45 5.74
CA ALA A 279 -40.85 -34.54 6.96
C ALA A 279 -39.47 -35.21 6.75
N ILE A 280 -38.48 -34.31 6.58
CA ILE A 280 -37.13 -34.26 7.19
C ILE A 280 -36.18 -35.46 7.01
N ASN A 281 -35.15 -35.25 6.20
CA ASN A 281 -33.78 -35.66 6.54
C ASN A 281 -32.83 -34.52 6.20
N SER A 282 -32.51 -33.75 7.24
CA SER A 282 -31.54 -32.67 7.24
C SER A 282 -30.12 -33.22 7.19
N ASN A 283 -29.47 -33.09 6.04
CA ASN A 283 -28.02 -33.00 5.97
C ASN A 283 -27.62 -31.97 4.90
N ALA A 284 -28.06 -30.73 5.10
CA ALA A 284 -27.51 -29.60 4.39
C ALA A 284 -26.22 -29.20 5.10
N ALA A 285 -25.07 -29.57 4.53
CA ALA A 285 -23.79 -28.95 4.84
C ALA A 285 -23.98 -27.44 4.75
N ALA A 286 -23.92 -26.76 5.91
CA ALA A 286 -24.08 -25.32 6.00
C ALA A 286 -23.11 -24.67 5.02
N GLN A 287 -23.66 -23.96 4.03
CA GLN A 287 -22.86 -23.17 3.10
C GLN A 287 -21.98 -22.23 3.93
N PRO A 288 -20.65 -22.16 3.68
CA PRO A 288 -19.78 -21.28 4.43
C PRO A 288 -20.34 -19.86 4.35
N SER A 289 -20.38 -19.19 5.50
CA SER A 289 -20.81 -17.80 5.59
C SER A 289 -20.05 -16.97 4.54
N SER A 290 -20.76 -16.04 3.88
CA SER A 290 -20.20 -15.16 2.85
C SER A 290 -19.05 -14.27 3.37
N SER A 291 -18.83 -14.27 4.68
CA SER A 291 -17.66 -13.70 5.36
C SER A 291 -17.37 -14.40 6.69
N LYS A 292 -16.13 -14.31 7.15
CA LYS A 292 -15.70 -14.69 8.50
C LYS A 292 -14.44 -13.89 8.86
N VAL A 293 -14.31 -13.47 10.12
CA VAL A 293 -13.06 -12.94 10.69
C VAL A 293 -12.87 -13.61 12.04
N LEU A 294 -11.68 -14.18 12.26
CA LEU A 294 -11.35 -14.92 13.48
C LEU A 294 -10.99 -13.99 14.64
N GLY A 295 -10.44 -12.80 14.35
CA GLY A 295 -10.06 -11.84 15.38
C GLY A 295 -8.66 -12.11 15.92
N VAL A 296 -7.74 -12.48 15.05
CA VAL A 296 -6.32 -12.65 15.41
C VAL A 296 -5.75 -11.29 15.84
N HIS A 297 -5.04 -11.25 16.96
CA HIS A 297 -4.44 -10.02 17.47
C HIS A 297 -3.09 -9.74 16.79
N PHE A 298 -2.90 -8.49 16.38
CA PHE A 298 -1.66 -8.00 15.77
C PHE A 298 -0.48 -8.00 16.74
N ILE A 299 0.67 -8.48 16.27
CA ILE A 299 1.96 -8.43 16.97
C ILE A 299 2.98 -7.74 16.06
N SER A 300 3.43 -6.56 16.47
CA SER A 300 4.41 -5.77 15.70
C SER A 300 5.81 -6.37 15.77
N GLN A 301 6.38 -6.70 14.59
CA GLN A 301 7.78 -7.14 14.48
C GLN A 301 8.77 -6.01 14.81
N GLU A 302 8.42 -4.77 14.44
CA GLU A 302 9.21 -3.56 14.72
C GLU A 302 9.27 -3.23 16.22
N ALA A 303 8.16 -3.45 16.94
CA ALA A 303 8.14 -3.21 18.39
C ALA A 303 9.09 -4.16 19.16
N ALA A 304 9.35 -5.35 18.62
CA ALA A 304 10.34 -6.30 19.14
C ALA A 304 11.78 -6.03 18.63
N GLY A 305 11.98 -4.99 17.82
CA GLY A 305 13.26 -4.69 17.18
C GLY A 305 13.68 -5.73 16.13
N ALA A 306 12.72 -6.50 15.60
CA ALA A 306 12.93 -7.59 14.65
C ALA A 306 12.38 -7.23 13.27
N PRO A 307 13.01 -6.30 12.52
CA PRO A 307 12.53 -5.84 11.22
C PRO A 307 12.45 -6.94 10.15
N MET A 308 13.14 -8.07 10.34
CA MET A 308 13.07 -9.26 9.47
C MET A 308 12.32 -10.42 10.13
N GLY A 309 11.46 -10.14 11.12
CA GLY A 309 10.80 -11.14 11.96
C GLY A 309 9.38 -11.53 11.52
N CYS A 310 8.98 -11.27 10.27
CA CYS A 310 7.59 -11.39 9.82
C CYS A 310 7.00 -12.80 9.98
N GLU A 311 7.80 -13.85 9.76
CA GLU A 311 7.39 -15.25 9.93
C GLU A 311 7.07 -15.57 11.39
N ALA A 312 7.99 -15.20 12.28
CA ALA A 312 7.84 -15.46 13.70
C ALA A 312 6.69 -14.68 14.31
N ALA A 313 6.51 -13.43 13.89
CA ALA A 313 5.39 -12.61 14.33
C ALA A 313 4.07 -13.19 13.85
N SER A 314 3.92 -13.49 12.56
CA SER A 314 2.69 -14.10 12.00
C SER A 314 2.36 -15.45 12.65
N ALA A 315 3.36 -16.29 12.89
CA ALA A 315 3.18 -17.54 13.61
C ALA A 315 2.64 -17.30 15.03
N LEU A 316 3.21 -16.35 15.76
CA LEU A 316 2.83 -16.07 17.13
C LEU A 316 1.43 -15.46 17.23
N GLU A 317 1.04 -14.59 16.29
CA GLU A 317 -0.32 -14.06 16.17
C GLU A 317 -1.33 -15.19 16.03
N ALA A 318 -1.10 -16.09 15.08
CA ALA A 318 -1.95 -17.25 14.81
C ALA A 318 -1.99 -18.23 15.99
N LEU A 319 -0.86 -18.50 16.64
CA LEU A 319 -0.78 -19.36 17.83
C LEU A 319 -1.53 -18.76 19.03
N HIS A 320 -1.36 -17.46 19.28
CA HIS A 320 -2.05 -16.75 20.37
C HIS A 320 -3.56 -16.82 20.20
N TYR A 321 -4.07 -16.66 18.97
CA TYR A 321 -5.49 -16.84 18.67
C TYR A 321 -5.99 -18.25 19.02
N LYS A 322 -5.17 -19.29 18.81
CA LYS A 322 -5.49 -20.67 19.20
C LYS A 322 -5.30 -20.96 20.70
N GLY A 323 -4.99 -19.94 21.50
CA GLY A 323 -4.66 -20.10 22.93
C GLY A 323 -3.40 -20.93 23.14
N ARG A 324 -2.45 -20.85 22.20
CA ARG A 324 -1.15 -21.52 22.23
C ARG A 324 -0.02 -20.50 22.37
N ALA A 325 1.16 -20.97 22.75
CA ALA A 325 2.34 -20.11 22.98
C ALA A 325 2.09 -18.90 23.93
N ALA A 326 1.14 -19.00 24.86
CA ALA A 326 0.76 -17.89 25.76
C ALA A 326 1.92 -17.39 26.66
N GLY A 327 2.91 -18.23 26.93
CA GLY A 327 4.13 -17.86 27.65
C GLY A 327 5.16 -17.10 26.83
N HIS A 328 4.94 -16.92 25.52
CA HIS A 328 5.87 -16.26 24.62
C HIS A 328 5.34 -14.90 24.15
N ASN A 329 6.19 -13.88 24.29
CA ASN A 329 6.15 -12.70 23.43
C ASN A 329 7.08 -12.90 22.21
N LEU A 330 7.01 -12.01 21.22
CA LEU A 330 7.79 -12.16 19.98
C LEU A 330 9.31 -12.30 20.24
N ALA A 331 9.88 -11.52 21.15
CA ALA A 331 11.30 -11.60 21.47
C ALA A 331 11.70 -12.97 22.06
N THR A 332 10.87 -13.54 22.93
CA THR A 332 11.10 -14.89 23.48
C THR A 332 10.82 -15.99 22.47
N PHE A 333 9.87 -15.79 21.56
CA PHE A 333 9.52 -16.74 20.52
C PHE A 333 10.64 -16.85 19.47
N LEU A 334 11.19 -15.71 19.03
CA LEU A 334 12.32 -15.63 18.10
C LEU A 334 13.57 -16.38 18.58
N LYS A 335 13.78 -16.53 19.90
CA LYS A 335 14.89 -17.31 20.46
C LYS A 335 14.77 -18.81 20.19
N THR A 336 13.57 -19.29 19.88
CA THR A 336 13.30 -20.71 19.58
C THR A 336 13.36 -21.02 18.09
N MET A 337 13.45 -19.98 17.25
CA MET A 337 13.45 -20.12 15.79
C MET A 337 14.74 -20.78 15.32
N PRO A 338 14.66 -21.85 14.51
CA PRO A 338 15.86 -22.47 13.95
C PRO A 338 16.56 -21.50 13.00
N ILE A 339 17.88 -21.38 13.11
CA ILE A 339 18.70 -20.55 12.21
C ILE A 339 19.51 -21.48 11.29
N ALA A 340 19.43 -21.27 9.99
CA ALA A 340 20.21 -22.02 9.02
C ALA A 340 21.64 -21.47 8.94
N ALA A 341 22.64 -22.29 9.30
CA ALA A 341 24.05 -21.87 9.30
C ALA A 341 24.56 -21.47 7.89
N ASN A 342 23.98 -22.05 6.84
CA ASN A 342 24.29 -21.77 5.43
C ASN A 342 23.33 -20.73 4.79
N GLY A 343 22.42 -20.14 5.58
CA GLY A 343 21.44 -19.18 5.07
C GLY A 343 20.35 -19.78 4.17
N ASN A 344 20.17 -21.11 4.15
CA ASN A 344 19.14 -21.76 3.35
C ASN A 344 17.76 -21.73 4.06
N PRO A 345 16.77 -20.99 3.54
CA PRO A 345 15.45 -20.83 4.17
C PRO A 345 14.65 -22.13 4.28
N TYR A 346 14.98 -23.17 3.49
CA TYR A 346 14.33 -24.47 3.57
C TYR A 346 14.76 -25.29 4.80
N GLN A 347 15.87 -24.90 5.47
CA GLN A 347 16.46 -25.62 6.61
C GLN A 347 16.31 -24.84 7.93
N GLY A 348 16.03 -23.54 7.87
CA GLY A 348 15.90 -22.65 9.02
C GLY A 348 15.93 -21.19 8.56
N PHE A 349 15.80 -20.24 9.47
CA PHE A 349 15.84 -18.83 9.14
C PHE A 349 17.23 -18.40 8.67
N GLY A 350 17.31 -17.68 7.56
CA GLY A 350 18.56 -17.16 7.02
C GLY A 350 19.05 -15.90 7.73
N GLY A 351 20.23 -15.94 8.35
CA GLY A 351 20.83 -14.75 8.99
C GLY A 351 20.19 -14.41 10.34
N THR A 352 19.62 -13.22 10.47
CA THR A 352 19.07 -12.73 11.75
C THR A 352 17.76 -11.96 11.54
N PRO A 353 16.76 -12.12 12.44
CA PRO A 353 15.51 -11.35 12.37
C PRO A 353 15.68 -9.88 12.76
N TYR A 354 16.82 -9.51 13.36
CA TYR A 354 17.03 -8.19 13.98
C TYR A 354 17.70 -7.14 13.09
N ALA A 355 18.23 -7.54 11.93
CA ALA A 355 18.93 -6.64 11.02
C ALA A 355 18.96 -7.17 9.59
N VAL A 356 19.00 -6.26 8.63
CA VAL A 356 19.25 -6.60 7.22
C VAL A 356 20.72 -6.97 7.05
N VAL A 357 20.97 -8.21 6.61
CA VAL A 357 22.30 -8.74 6.28
C VAL A 357 22.44 -8.78 4.76
N ASN A 358 23.46 -8.11 4.23
CA ASN A 358 23.69 -8.07 2.79
C ASN A 358 24.06 -9.47 2.26
N GLY A 359 23.47 -9.87 1.13
CA GLY A 359 23.74 -11.15 0.48
C GLY A 359 23.07 -12.37 1.10
N VAL A 360 22.35 -12.21 2.23
CA VAL A 360 21.63 -13.30 2.90
C VAL A 360 20.14 -13.12 2.71
N TYR A 361 19.45 -14.19 2.32
CA TYR A 361 17.98 -14.19 2.26
C TYR A 361 17.40 -14.34 3.67
N GLN A 362 16.91 -13.26 4.26
CA GLN A 362 16.30 -13.28 5.60
C GLN A 362 14.86 -13.79 5.54
N SER A 363 14.70 -15.11 5.54
CA SER A 363 13.41 -15.76 5.65
C SER A 363 13.57 -17.19 6.17
N ILE A 364 12.45 -17.80 6.57
CA ILE A 364 12.31 -19.25 6.79
C ILE A 364 11.11 -19.74 5.97
N PHE A 365 11.27 -20.87 5.26
CA PHE A 365 10.22 -21.42 4.39
C PHE A 365 9.41 -22.53 5.06
N PRO A 366 8.21 -22.88 4.52
CA PRO A 366 7.30 -23.83 5.15
C PRO A 366 7.91 -25.16 5.59
N SER A 367 8.93 -25.67 4.88
CA SER A 367 9.61 -26.94 5.21
C SER A 367 10.32 -26.92 6.57
N ALA A 368 10.93 -25.79 6.95
CA ALA A 368 11.57 -25.60 8.25
C ALA A 368 10.67 -24.88 9.26
N PHE A 369 9.80 -23.99 8.78
CA PHE A 369 8.87 -23.22 9.60
C PHE A 369 7.81 -24.13 10.26
N THR A 370 7.20 -25.05 9.51
CA THR A 370 6.09 -25.86 10.04
C THR A 370 6.52 -26.76 11.21
N PRO A 371 7.64 -27.51 11.13
CA PRO A 371 8.12 -28.30 12.27
C PRO A 371 8.49 -27.45 13.49
N TRP A 372 9.02 -26.24 13.27
CA TRP A 372 9.32 -25.31 14.37
C TRP A 372 8.04 -24.85 15.09
N VAL A 373 7.06 -24.35 14.34
CA VAL A 373 5.80 -23.86 14.90
C VAL A 373 4.98 -24.98 15.54
N SER A 374 5.07 -26.20 15.00
CA SER A 374 4.37 -27.39 15.53
C SER A 374 4.76 -27.75 16.97
N GLN A 375 5.87 -27.23 17.49
CA GLN A 375 6.28 -27.42 18.89
C GLN A 375 5.36 -26.69 19.88
N PHE A 376 4.59 -25.70 19.42
CA PHE A 376 3.77 -24.83 20.26
C PHE A 376 2.25 -25.05 20.08
N GLY A 377 1.84 -25.67 18.96
CA GLY A 377 0.45 -25.89 18.59
C GLY A 377 0.35 -26.69 17.29
N GLY A 378 -0.87 -27.01 16.84
CA GLY A 378 -1.04 -27.70 15.56
C GLY A 378 -0.64 -26.79 14.41
N ALA A 379 0.22 -27.25 13.50
CA ALA A 379 0.53 -26.53 12.26
C ALA A 379 0.57 -27.51 11.09
N SER A 380 -0.04 -27.12 9.97
CA SER A 380 -0.09 -27.93 8.74
C SER A 380 0.41 -27.13 7.56
N ASN A 381 1.45 -27.61 6.90
CA ASN A 381 1.93 -27.03 5.65
C ASN A 381 0.90 -27.30 4.55
N ILE A 382 0.25 -26.24 4.08
CA ILE A 382 -0.76 -26.28 3.01
C ILE A 382 -0.25 -25.61 1.73
N SER A 383 1.07 -25.50 1.59
CA SER A 383 1.69 -24.89 0.41
C SER A 383 1.23 -25.57 -0.89
N GLY A 384 0.97 -24.78 -1.91
CA GLY A 384 0.37 -25.21 -3.18
C GLY A 384 -1.16 -25.06 -3.24
N SER A 385 -1.83 -24.85 -2.10
CA SER A 385 -3.28 -24.64 -2.04
C SER A 385 -3.73 -23.42 -2.85
N SER A 386 -4.96 -23.46 -3.37
CA SER A 386 -5.62 -22.29 -3.96
C SER A 386 -6.05 -21.28 -2.90
N LEU A 387 -6.51 -20.10 -3.34
CA LEU A 387 -7.11 -19.11 -2.46
C LEU A 387 -8.30 -19.68 -1.68
N GLU A 388 -9.11 -20.53 -2.32
CA GLU A 388 -10.25 -21.23 -1.71
C GLU A 388 -9.77 -22.20 -0.63
N GLY A 389 -8.59 -22.82 -0.79
CA GLY A 389 -7.96 -23.64 0.24
C GLY A 389 -7.62 -22.84 1.50
N ILE A 390 -7.08 -21.62 1.32
CA ILE A 390 -6.83 -20.68 2.43
C ILE A 390 -8.14 -20.27 3.10
N ILE A 391 -9.15 -19.87 2.29
CA ILE A 391 -10.48 -19.50 2.79
C ILE A 391 -11.12 -20.63 3.58
N SER A 392 -10.99 -21.88 3.11
CA SER A 392 -11.52 -23.06 3.79
C SER A 392 -10.90 -23.26 5.18
N GLN A 393 -9.59 -23.07 5.33
CA GLN A 393 -8.93 -23.13 6.64
C GLN A 393 -9.44 -22.04 7.59
N VAL A 394 -9.54 -20.80 7.10
CA VAL A 394 -10.08 -19.69 7.90
C VAL A 394 -11.54 -19.95 8.28
N ALA A 395 -12.35 -20.45 7.35
CA ALA A 395 -13.74 -20.87 7.59
C ALA A 395 -13.84 -21.96 8.66
N ALA A 396 -12.87 -22.88 8.72
CA ALA A 396 -12.74 -23.90 9.76
C ALA A 396 -12.20 -23.37 11.11
N GLY A 397 -11.80 -22.10 11.18
CA GLY A 397 -11.25 -21.51 12.41
C GLY A 397 -9.74 -21.63 12.56
N ASN A 398 -9.04 -21.92 11.47
CA ASN A 398 -7.58 -22.02 11.42
C ASN A 398 -7.01 -20.79 10.69
N PRO A 399 -6.37 -19.85 11.39
CA PRO A 399 -5.64 -18.77 10.72
C PRO A 399 -4.48 -19.36 9.90
N VAL A 400 -4.16 -18.70 8.79
CA VAL A 400 -3.15 -19.17 7.83
C VAL A 400 -2.00 -18.18 7.75
N VAL A 401 -0.79 -18.62 8.05
CA VAL A 401 0.44 -17.87 7.77
C VAL A 401 0.78 -18.04 6.29
N ALA A 402 0.86 -16.97 5.53
CA ALA A 402 1.07 -16.99 4.08
C ALA A 402 2.25 -16.10 3.68
N TRP A 403 3.07 -16.60 2.75
CA TRP A 403 4.14 -15.81 2.13
C TRP A 403 3.57 -15.10 0.91
N VAL A 404 3.77 -13.79 0.88
CA VAL A 404 3.33 -12.88 -0.17
C VAL A 404 4.49 -11.97 -0.56
N THR A 405 4.26 -11.04 -1.49
CA THR A 405 5.18 -9.93 -1.73
C THR A 405 4.83 -8.74 -0.84
N LEU A 406 5.86 -8.04 -0.35
CA LEU A 406 5.75 -6.83 0.45
C LEU A 406 4.91 -5.79 -0.29
N ASN A 407 3.92 -5.22 0.40
CA ASN A 407 2.92 -4.31 -0.17
C ASN A 407 2.19 -4.87 -1.41
N TYR A 408 2.14 -6.19 -1.59
CA TYR A 408 1.49 -6.90 -2.70
C TYR A 408 1.98 -6.43 -4.09
N GLN A 409 3.25 -6.03 -4.16
CA GLN A 409 3.89 -5.56 -5.39
C GLN A 409 4.41 -6.73 -6.25
N ALA A 410 4.87 -6.44 -7.45
CA ALA A 410 5.58 -7.42 -8.26
C ALA A 410 6.83 -7.97 -7.53
N PRO A 411 7.21 -9.25 -7.75
CA PRO A 411 8.33 -9.88 -7.05
C PRO A 411 9.66 -9.36 -7.58
N GLN A 412 10.60 -9.19 -6.67
CA GLN A 412 11.99 -8.86 -6.94
C GLN A 412 12.82 -10.13 -6.80
N TRP A 413 12.99 -10.86 -7.90
CA TRP A 413 13.74 -12.11 -7.90
C TRP A 413 15.24 -11.88 -7.75
N ARG A 414 15.86 -12.70 -6.92
CA ARG A 414 17.32 -12.80 -6.80
C ARG A 414 17.74 -14.26 -6.70
N HIS A 415 18.89 -14.54 -7.28
CA HIS A 415 19.56 -15.82 -7.14
C HIS A 415 20.47 -15.85 -5.89
N TYR A 416 20.37 -16.93 -5.13
CA TYR A 416 21.16 -17.26 -3.96
C TYR A 416 21.76 -18.66 -4.14
N ASP A 417 22.77 -19.01 -3.34
CA ASP A 417 23.46 -20.31 -3.45
C ASP A 417 22.52 -21.52 -3.27
N TRP A 418 21.40 -21.34 -2.56
CA TRP A 418 20.39 -22.37 -2.35
C TRP A 418 19.27 -22.37 -3.40
N GLY A 419 19.20 -21.35 -4.29
CA GLY A 419 18.16 -21.20 -5.29
C GLY A 419 17.64 -19.78 -5.47
N ASN A 420 16.41 -19.63 -6.00
CA ASN A 420 15.81 -18.33 -6.25
C ASN A 420 14.94 -17.89 -5.06
N GLY A 421 15.12 -16.64 -4.62
CA GLY A 421 14.31 -15.99 -3.61
C GLY A 421 13.66 -14.71 -4.14
N ILE A 422 12.61 -14.25 -3.45
CA ILE A 422 11.96 -12.97 -3.71
C ILE A 422 12.40 -11.99 -2.62
N ASP A 423 13.23 -10.99 -2.96
CA ASP A 423 13.84 -10.06 -1.99
C ASP A 423 12.82 -9.19 -1.26
N ASN A 424 11.72 -8.86 -1.94
CA ASN A 424 10.58 -8.20 -1.34
C ASN A 424 9.53 -9.21 -0.89
N ALA A 425 9.91 -10.41 -0.44
CA ALA A 425 8.98 -11.32 0.22
C ALA A 425 8.52 -10.72 1.56
N HIS A 426 7.30 -11.06 1.96
CA HIS A 426 6.71 -10.71 3.23
C HIS A 426 5.82 -11.85 3.71
N VAL A 427 5.63 -11.97 5.02
CA VAL A 427 4.81 -13.04 5.61
C VAL A 427 3.77 -12.43 6.53
N VAL A 428 2.53 -12.87 6.35
CA VAL A 428 1.36 -12.31 7.04
C VAL A 428 0.44 -13.42 7.55
N THR A 429 -0.38 -13.11 8.55
CA THR A 429 -1.47 -13.98 8.99
C THR A 429 -2.76 -13.61 8.27
N VAL A 430 -3.42 -14.59 7.67
CA VAL A 430 -4.78 -14.48 7.11
C VAL A 430 -5.75 -15.03 8.13
N ASP A 431 -6.64 -14.18 8.64
CA ASP A 431 -7.61 -14.55 9.68
C ASP A 431 -9.06 -14.26 9.27
N GLY A 432 -9.30 -13.77 8.05
CA GLY A 432 -10.66 -13.54 7.59
C GLY A 432 -10.81 -13.44 6.09
N TYR A 433 -12.06 -13.47 5.65
CA TYR A 433 -12.47 -13.28 4.27
C TYR A 433 -13.88 -12.70 4.21
N ASN A 434 -14.22 -12.06 3.10
CA ASN A 434 -15.59 -11.73 2.70
C ASN A 434 -15.77 -12.00 1.20
N THR A 435 -16.83 -11.49 0.59
CA THR A 435 -17.10 -11.74 -0.84
C THR A 435 -15.96 -11.26 -1.75
N GLY A 436 -15.37 -10.10 -1.49
CA GLY A 436 -14.35 -9.47 -2.34
C GLY A 436 -12.92 -9.46 -1.80
N SER A 437 -12.73 -9.71 -0.50
CA SER A 437 -11.48 -9.40 0.20
C SER A 437 -11.04 -10.48 1.19
N MET A 438 -9.75 -10.50 1.50
CA MET A 438 -9.11 -11.21 2.61
C MET A 438 -8.82 -10.22 3.74
N HIS A 439 -8.97 -10.67 4.98
CA HIS A 439 -8.55 -9.92 6.16
C HIS A 439 -7.18 -10.43 6.60
N ILE A 440 -6.26 -9.49 6.79
CA ILE A 440 -4.85 -9.73 7.01
C ILE A 440 -4.45 -9.09 8.32
N VAL A 441 -3.75 -9.85 9.15
CA VAL A 441 -2.99 -9.36 10.30
C VAL A 441 -1.52 -9.38 9.87
N ASP A 442 -0.99 -8.20 9.59
CA ASP A 442 0.34 -7.99 9.03
C ASP A 442 1.27 -7.49 10.13
N PRO A 443 2.35 -8.22 10.47
CA PRO A 443 3.25 -7.86 11.56
C PRO A 443 4.05 -6.56 11.35
N GLU A 444 4.08 -6.00 10.12
CA GLU A 444 4.68 -4.71 9.80
C GLU A 444 3.63 -3.58 9.75
N ASN A 445 2.43 -3.86 9.21
CA ASN A 445 1.46 -2.83 8.82
C ASN A 445 0.16 -2.83 9.63
N GLY A 446 0.00 -3.74 10.60
CA GLY A 446 -1.22 -3.88 11.38
C GLY A 446 -2.30 -4.68 10.64
N THR A 447 -3.56 -4.47 11.01
CA THR A 447 -4.68 -5.27 10.50
C THR A 447 -5.44 -4.53 9.39
N TYR A 448 -5.73 -5.17 8.27
CA TYR A 448 -6.45 -4.57 7.14
C TYR A 448 -7.15 -5.57 6.23
N TRP A 449 -8.02 -5.05 5.35
CA TRP A 449 -8.63 -5.80 4.26
C TRP A 449 -7.90 -5.55 2.95
N ILE A 450 -7.68 -6.60 2.16
CA ILE A 450 -7.15 -6.53 0.80
C ILE A 450 -8.04 -7.31 -0.17
N SER A 451 -8.16 -6.88 -1.42
CA SER A 451 -8.91 -7.64 -2.42
C SER A 451 -8.34 -9.06 -2.59
N LYS A 452 -9.22 -10.02 -2.83
CA LYS A 452 -8.85 -11.40 -3.13
C LYS A 452 -7.88 -11.49 -4.32
N SER A 453 -8.06 -10.63 -5.33
CA SER A 453 -7.19 -10.63 -6.51
C SER A 453 -5.77 -10.18 -6.18
N ALA A 454 -5.60 -9.13 -5.37
CA ALA A 454 -4.28 -8.62 -5.01
C ALA A 454 -3.55 -9.59 -4.07
N PHE A 455 -4.27 -10.17 -3.09
CA PHE A 455 -3.71 -11.24 -2.27
C PHE A 455 -3.29 -12.44 -3.12
N ASN A 456 -4.17 -12.94 -3.99
CA ASN A 456 -3.88 -14.10 -4.82
C ASN A 456 -2.73 -13.86 -5.80
N ALA A 457 -2.61 -12.66 -6.37
CA ALA A 457 -1.50 -12.29 -7.24
C ALA A 457 -0.16 -12.37 -6.52
N ALA A 458 -0.09 -11.83 -5.29
CA ALA A 458 1.13 -11.85 -4.49
C ALA A 458 1.47 -13.25 -3.94
N TYR A 459 0.46 -13.99 -3.47
CA TYR A 459 0.61 -15.35 -2.97
C TYR A 459 1.02 -16.35 -4.07
N SER A 460 0.53 -16.18 -5.30
CA SER A 460 0.74 -17.15 -6.38
C SER A 460 2.19 -17.35 -6.81
N TYR A 461 3.11 -16.44 -6.47
CA TYR A 461 4.53 -16.57 -6.81
C TYR A 461 5.24 -17.71 -6.07
N THR A 462 4.84 -17.97 -4.82
CA THR A 462 5.42 -19.05 -4.00
C THR A 462 4.40 -20.12 -3.66
N LYS A 463 3.13 -19.72 -3.51
CA LYS A 463 2.06 -20.53 -2.93
C LYS A 463 2.45 -21.16 -1.58
N PHE A 464 3.26 -20.47 -0.79
CA PHE A 464 3.65 -20.96 0.53
C PHE A 464 2.62 -20.53 1.57
N ALA A 465 2.09 -21.51 2.30
CA ALA A 465 1.09 -21.29 3.33
C ALA A 465 1.11 -22.38 4.39
N VAL A 466 0.85 -22.00 5.65
CA VAL A 466 0.81 -22.90 6.80
C VAL A 466 -0.43 -22.56 7.64
N ALA A 467 -1.33 -23.52 7.82
CA ALA A 467 -2.53 -23.37 8.65
C ALA A 467 -2.22 -23.72 10.11
N ILE A 468 -2.68 -22.89 11.05
CA ILE A 468 -2.48 -23.09 12.50
C ILE A 468 -3.78 -23.58 13.14
N GLN A 469 -3.70 -24.70 13.88
CA GLN A 469 -4.82 -25.57 14.27
C GLN A 469 -5.00 -25.71 15.78
#